data_AF-A0A523HJF8-F1
#
_entry.id   AF-A0A523HJF8-F1
#
_cell.length_a   1.000
_cell.length_b   1.000
_cell.length_c   1.000
_cell.angle_alpha   90.00
_cell.angle_beta   90.00
_cell.angle_gamma   90.00
#
_symmetry.space_group_name_H-M   'P 1'
#
loop_
_entity.id
_entity.type
_entity.pdbx_description
1 polymer ?
#
loop_
_entity_poly.entity_id
_entity_poly.type
_entity_poly.pdbx_seq_one_letter_code
_entity_poly.pdbx_strand_id
1 'polypeptide(L)' 'METETLNRREFLRIAGLSTAPLALPGWTPRLAFAPPGSPPSGDLLVCVFLRGGMDGLNAVIPHFESEYYDARTKLSIREP' A
#
# COMPACT_ATOMS: atom_id res chain seq x y z
N MET A 1 -13.34 -1.86 40.02
CA MET A 1 -13.15 -1.23 38.70
C MET A 1 -12.05 -0.21 38.87
N GLU A 2 -10.82 -0.57 38.51
CA GLU A 2 -9.74 0.42 38.46
C GLU A 2 -10.02 1.34 37.27
N THR A 3 -10.17 2.63 37.54
CA THR A 3 -10.27 3.64 36.50
C THR A 3 -8.87 3.94 35.99
N GLU A 4 -8.51 3.40 34.82
CA GLU A 4 -7.30 3.80 34.10
C GLU A 4 -7.44 5.29 33.75
N THR A 5 -6.65 6.15 34.41
CA THR A 5 -6.69 7.59 34.16
C THR A 5 -5.85 7.90 32.93
N LEU A 6 -6.52 8.29 31.85
CA LEU A 6 -5.90 8.58 30.56
C LEU A 6 -4.85 9.70 30.72
N ASN A 7 -3.57 9.37 30.53
CA ASN A 7 -2.48 10.33 30.74
C ASN A 7 -2.43 11.34 29.57
N ARG A 8 -2.11 12.62 29.84
CA ARG A 8 -1.89 13.65 28.81
C ARG A 8 -0.95 13.17 27.68
N ARG A 9 0.10 12.42 28.00
CA ARG A 9 1.03 11.86 27.01
C ARG A 9 0.33 10.87 26.07
N GLU A 10 -0.53 10.04 26.63
CA GLU A 10 -1.28 9.01 25.93
C GLU A 10 -2.36 9.63 25.04
N PHE A 11 -3.07 10.63 25.58
CA PHE A 11 -3.99 11.47 24.81
C PHE A 11 -3.29 12.12 23.59
N LEU A 12 -2.13 12.75 23.80
CA LEU A 12 -1.39 13.39 22.70
C LEU A 12 -0.89 12.39 21.66
N ARG A 13 -0.49 11.18 22.07
CA ARG A 13 -0.11 10.11 21.13
C ARG A 13 -1.31 9.65 20.29
N ILE A 14 -2.46 9.43 20.92
CA ILE A 14 -3.68 9.01 20.24
C ILE A 14 -4.17 10.10 19.27
N ALA A 15 -4.21 11.36 19.72
CA ALA A 15 -4.64 12.50 18.90
C ALA A 15 -3.68 12.80 17.73
N GLY A 16 -2.37 12.65 17.93
CA GLY A 16 -1.39 12.82 16.86
C GLY A 16 -1.47 11.72 15.80
N LEU A 17 -1.64 10.46 16.22
CA LEU A 17 -1.75 9.33 15.29
C LEU A 17 -3.08 9.30 14.52
N SER A 18 -4.17 9.78 15.10
CA SER A 18 -5.48 9.78 14.44
C SER A 18 -5.59 10.80 13.30
N THR A 19 -4.83 11.90 13.37
CA THR A 19 -4.85 12.98 12.38
C THR A 19 -3.75 12.87 11.33
N ALA A 20 -2.66 12.14 11.63
CA ALA A 20 -1.55 11.95 10.70
C ALA A 20 -1.96 11.46 9.29
N PRO A 21 -2.91 10.52 9.12
CA PRO A 21 -3.30 10.05 7.79
C PRO A 21 -3.94 11.14 6.90
N LEU A 22 -4.54 12.18 7.50
CA LEU A 22 -5.20 13.27 6.77
C LEU A 22 -4.19 14.29 6.21
N ALA A 23 -2.97 14.32 6.76
CA ALA A 23 -1.90 15.21 6.31
C ALA A 23 -0.99 14.56 5.24
N LEU A 24 -1.21 13.29 4.91
CA LEU A 24 -0.38 12.58 3.95
C LEU A 24 -0.81 12.89 2.50
N PRO A 25 0.14 13.24 1.61
CA PRO A 25 -0.14 13.39 0.19
C PRO A 25 -0.74 12.13 -0.44
N GLY A 26 -1.55 12.29 -1.50
CA GLY A 26 -2.23 11.17 -2.18
C GLY A 26 -1.32 10.12 -2.82
N TRP A 27 -0.02 10.41 -2.95
CA TRP A 27 0.99 9.45 -3.44
C TRP A 27 1.59 8.57 -2.33
N THR A 28 1.26 8.82 -1.07
CA THR A 28 1.81 8.05 0.04
C THR A 28 1.22 6.63 0.11
N PRO A 29 2.00 5.64 0.56
CA PRO A 29 1.50 4.28 0.74
C PRO A 29 0.35 4.25 1.76
N ARG A 30 -0.73 3.55 1.42
CA ARG A 30 -1.81 3.27 2.38
C ARG A 30 -1.35 2.16 3.31
N LEU A 31 -1.22 2.48 4.59
CA LEU A 31 -0.87 1.52 5.63
C LEU A 31 -2.13 0.93 6.25
N ALA A 32 -2.15 -0.38 6.45
CA ALA A 32 -3.22 -1.10 7.15
C ALA A 32 -2.58 -1.95 8.27
N PHE A 33 -3.11 -1.84 9.49
CA PHE A 33 -2.60 -2.51 10.67
C PHE A 33 -3.68 -3.41 11.29
N ALA A 34 -3.28 -4.54 11.86
CA ALA A 34 -4.20 -5.41 12.60
C ALA A 34 -4.61 -4.75 13.94
N PRO A 35 -5.85 -4.99 14.43
CA PRO A 35 -6.26 -4.52 15.75
C PRO A 35 -5.38 -5.11 16.86
N PRO A 36 -4.97 -4.31 17.86
CA PRO A 36 -4.22 -4.82 19.00
C PRO A 36 -5.05 -5.81 19.81
N GLY A 37 -4.42 -6.87 20.32
CA GLY A 37 -5.08 -7.87 21.18
C GLY A 37 -6.03 -8.84 20.48
N SER A 38 -6.21 -8.73 19.16
CA SER A 38 -7.03 -9.64 18.37
C SER A 38 -6.18 -10.30 17.28
N PRO A 39 -5.37 -11.31 17.60
CA PRO A 39 -4.68 -12.08 16.57
C PRO A 39 -5.72 -12.68 15.61
N PRO A 40 -5.53 -12.58 14.29
CA PRO A 40 -6.42 -13.23 13.34
C PRO A 40 -6.43 -14.74 13.61
N SER A 41 -7.62 -15.35 13.63
CA SER A 41 -7.74 -16.80 13.73
C SER A 41 -7.56 -17.41 12.34
N GLY A 42 -6.58 -18.31 12.19
CA GLY A 42 -6.26 -18.96 10.93
C GLY A 42 -5.31 -18.18 10.02
N ASP A 43 -5.28 -18.55 8.74
CA ASP A 43 -4.36 -17.99 7.74
C ASP A 43 -4.87 -16.66 7.15
N LEU A 44 -3.95 -15.72 6.93
CA LEU A 44 -4.24 -14.43 6.32
C LEU A 44 -3.92 -14.45 4.82
N LEU A 45 -4.96 -14.35 3.97
CA LEU A 45 -4.77 -14.12 2.53
C LEU A 45 -4.74 -12.62 2.24
N VAL A 46 -3.61 -12.13 1.71
CA VAL A 46 -3.46 -10.75 1.25
C VAL A 46 -3.56 -10.71 -0.27
N CYS A 47 -4.65 -10.14 -0.80
CA CYS A 47 -4.84 -9.94 -2.24
C CYS A 47 -4.39 -8.55 -2.66
N VAL A 48 -3.25 -8.44 -3.36
CA VAL A 48 -2.73 -7.17 -3.88
C VAL A 48 -3.16 -6.99 -5.34
N PHE A 49 -4.04 -6.03 -5.60
CA PHE A 49 -4.48 -5.69 -6.96
C PHE A 49 -3.61 -4.55 -7.52
N LEU A 50 -2.64 -4.91 -8.37
CA LEU A 50 -1.81 -3.94 -9.07
C LEU A 50 -2.55 -3.41 -10.31
N ARG A 51 -3.48 -2.47 -10.09
CA ARG A 51 -4.23 -1.83 -11.19
C ARG A 51 -3.25 -1.14 -12.16
N GLY A 52 -3.20 -1.62 -13.40
CA GLY A 52 -2.30 -1.09 -14.43
C GLY A 52 -0.85 -1.59 -14.36
N GLY A 53 -0.46 -2.34 -13.33
CA GLY A 53 0.87 -2.95 -13.24
C GLY A 53 0.96 -4.27 -14.03
N MET A 54 -0.12 -5.05 -14.02
CA MET A 54 -0.28 -6.27 -14.80
C MET A 54 -1.30 -6.02 -15.92
N ASP A 55 -0.90 -5.24 -16.91
CA ASP A 55 -1.67 -5.09 -18.15
C ASP A 55 -1.24 -6.15 -19.18
N GLY A 56 -1.98 -6.25 -20.30
CA GLY A 56 -1.69 -7.23 -21.34
C GLY A 56 -0.30 -7.08 -21.96
N LEU A 57 0.24 -5.86 -22.00
CA LEU A 57 1.55 -5.55 -22.60
C LEU A 57 2.71 -5.85 -21.65
N ASN A 58 2.46 -5.93 -20.33
CA ASN A 58 3.41 -6.47 -19.35
C ASN A 58 3.26 -7.98 -19.15
N ALA A 59 2.08 -8.55 -19.43
CA ALA A 59 1.84 -9.99 -19.31
C ALA A 59 2.33 -10.76 -20.56
N VAL A 60 2.12 -10.21 -21.76
CA VAL A 60 2.56 -10.77 -23.03
C VAL A 60 3.22 -9.65 -23.82
N ILE A 61 4.55 -9.64 -23.78
CA ILE A 61 5.35 -8.53 -24.29
C ILE A 61 5.58 -8.70 -25.80
N PRO A 62 5.16 -7.73 -26.65
CA PRO A 62 5.40 -7.78 -28.09
C PRO A 62 6.81 -7.27 -28.41
N HIS A 63 7.82 -8.12 -28.19
CA HIS A 63 9.24 -7.78 -28.34
C HIS A 63 9.67 -7.23 -29.71
N PHE A 64 8.91 -7.50 -30.77
CA PHE A 64 9.24 -7.09 -32.14
C PHE A 64 8.61 -5.75 -32.55
N GLU A 65 7.82 -5.13 -31.67
CA GLU A 65 7.15 -3.84 -31.94
C GLU A 65 7.94 -2.71 -31.27
N SER A 66 8.61 -1.85 -32.05
CA SER A 66 9.38 -0.71 -31.49
C SER A 66 8.49 0.24 -30.68
N GLU A 67 7.23 0.37 -31.10
CA GLU A 67 6.20 1.20 -30.46
C GLU A 67 5.97 0.81 -28.99
N TYR A 68 6.17 -0.46 -28.61
CA TYR A 68 6.10 -0.89 -27.22
C TYR A 68 7.18 -0.20 -26.37
N TYR A 69 8.42 -0.15 -26.87
CA TYR A 69 9.55 0.44 -26.16
C TYR A 69 9.44 1.95 -26.06
N ASP A 70 8.98 2.60 -27.14
CA ASP A 70 8.73 4.04 -27.19
C ASP A 70 7.61 4.44 -26.22
N ALA A 71 6.49 3.71 -26.21
CA ALA A 71 5.36 3.98 -25.32
C ALA A 71 5.65 3.67 -23.84
N ARG A 72 6.64 2.81 -23.55
CA ARG A 72 6.97 2.34 -22.20
C ARG A 72 8.42 2.58 -21.79
N THR A 73 9.01 3.73 -22.11
CA THR A 73 10.43 4.03 -21.78
C THR A 73 10.83 3.77 -20.32
N LYS A 74 9.90 3.90 -19.36
CA LYS A 74 10.16 3.64 -17.92
C LYS A 74 9.83 2.22 -17.45
N LEU A 75 9.09 1.44 -18.24
CA LEU A 75 8.48 0.17 -17.84
C LEU A 75 8.88 -1.00 -18.75
N SER A 76 9.37 -0.74 -19.95
CA SER A 76 9.76 -1.79 -20.90
C SER A 76 10.94 -2.59 -20.36
N ILE A 77 10.91 -3.90 -20.63
CA ILE A 77 12.05 -4.76 -20.37
C ILE A 77 13.11 -4.58 -21.47
N ARG A 78 14.30 -5.16 -21.32
CA ARG A 78 15.32 -5.11 -22.38
C ARG A 78 14.93 -6.00 -23.56
N GLU A 79 15.27 -5.58 -24.77
CA GLU A 79 15.19 -6.42 -25.97
C GLU A 79 16.05 -7.70 -25.77
N PRO A 80 15.58 -8.87 -26.27
CA PRO A 80 16.28 -10.14 -26.14
C PRO A 80 17.64 -10.17 -26.86
#